data_AF-A0A433TR25-F1
#
_entry.id   AF-A0A433TR25-F1
#
_cell.length_a   1.000
_cell.length_b   1.000
_cell.length_c   1.000
_cell.angle_alpha   90.00
_cell.angle_beta   90.00
_cell.angle_gamma   90.00
#
_symmetry.space_group_name_H-M   'P 1'
#
loop_
_entity.id
_entity.type
_entity.pdbx_description
1 polymer ?
#
loop_
_entity_poly.entity_id
_entity_poly.type
_entity_poly.pdbx_seq_one_letter_code
_entity_poly.pdbx_strand_id
1 'polypeptide(L)'
;MFELHASYDLLVSLSQFIYNYRRSIGITESQIITPRIINQEKGGVILFVWNDVDKDKPTVFVTNFGIYDPESQSHKVIYTYEKKVKVVSCSLNQERTLLAFSIVKPRDYALDKKSKDVFQGFLAELQSIEKIVYSLNMERSTFLKVQFLYPDQQGQTHSRESSMLVFLHKESIGLYRVPVARIGDR
;
A
#
# COMPACT_ATOMS: atom_id res chain seq x y z
N MET A 1 -4.86 -25.16 26.40
CA MET A 1 -5.83 -24.11 26.01
C MET A 1 -5.01 -22.90 25.62
N PHE A 2 -5.20 -22.33 24.43
CA PHE A 2 -4.50 -21.11 24.03
C PHE A 2 -5.36 -19.91 24.42
N GLU A 3 -4.86 -19.03 25.28
CA GLU A 3 -5.51 -17.78 25.64
C GLU A 3 -4.92 -16.64 24.79
N LEU A 4 -5.80 -15.84 24.19
CA LEU A 4 -5.42 -14.68 23.40
C LEU A 4 -5.46 -13.44 24.29
N HIS A 5 -4.32 -12.77 24.43
CA HIS A 5 -4.23 -11.48 25.11
C HIS A 5 -3.83 -10.39 24.11
N ALA A 6 -4.62 -9.33 24.05
CA ALA A 6 -4.23 -8.13 23.32
C ALA A 6 -3.15 -7.40 24.12
N SER A 7 -1.93 -7.34 23.60
CA SER A 7 -0.82 -6.62 24.22
C SER A 7 -0.70 -5.17 23.76
N TYR A 8 -1.33 -4.82 22.65
CA TYR A 8 -1.13 -3.54 21.97
C TYR A 8 -2.32 -3.16 21.09
N ASP A 9 -2.81 -1.94 21.24
CA ASP A 9 -3.83 -1.38 20.33
C ASP A 9 -3.15 -0.67 19.15
N LEU A 10 -2.98 -1.44 18.07
CA LEU A 10 -2.37 -0.94 16.85
C LEU A 10 -3.18 0.21 16.21
N LEU A 11 -4.51 0.16 16.27
CA LEU A 11 -5.33 1.21 15.64
C LEU A 11 -5.18 2.54 16.37
N VAL A 12 -5.10 2.53 17.69
CA VAL A 12 -4.82 3.73 18.50
C VAL A 12 -3.44 4.30 18.15
N SER A 13 -2.42 3.45 18.09
CA SER A 13 -1.07 3.92 17.72
C SER A 13 -1.00 4.52 16.32
N LEU A 14 -1.59 3.85 15.33
CA LEU A 14 -1.64 4.35 13.96
C LEU A 14 -2.40 5.69 13.88
N SER A 15 -3.49 5.84 14.63
CA SER A 15 -4.27 7.08 14.68
C SER A 15 -3.46 8.23 15.30
N GLN A 16 -2.72 7.94 16.38
CA GLN A 16 -1.82 8.91 17.02
C GLN A 16 -0.68 9.32 16.09
N PHE A 17 -0.09 8.35 15.36
CA PHE A 17 0.92 8.63 14.34
C PHE A 17 0.39 9.56 13.26
N ILE A 18 -0.79 9.28 12.70
CA ILE A 18 -1.41 10.13 11.67
C ILE A 18 -1.63 11.55 12.19
N TYR A 19 -2.16 11.70 13.41
CA TYR A 19 -2.36 13.01 14.04
C TYR A 19 -1.03 13.79 14.15
N ASN A 20 0.04 13.14 14.64
CA ASN A 20 1.35 13.76 14.75
C ASN A 20 1.96 14.10 13.38
N TYR A 21 1.79 13.20 12.40
CA TYR A 21 2.26 13.40 11.03
C TYR A 21 1.60 14.63 10.40
N ARG A 22 0.27 14.75 10.47
CA ARG A 22 -0.49 15.91 9.96
C ARG A 22 0.06 17.23 10.50
N ARG A 23 0.27 17.30 11.82
CA ARG A 23 0.86 18.47 12.47
C ARG A 23 2.27 18.78 11.97
N SER A 24 3.10 17.76 11.77
CA SER A 24 4.47 17.92 11.26
C SER A 24 4.55 18.46 9.84
N ILE A 25 3.52 18.20 9.02
CA ILE A 25 3.42 18.69 7.64
C ILE A 25 2.52 19.93 7.50
N GLY A 26 2.08 20.53 8.61
CA GLY A 26 1.30 21.77 8.62
C GLY A 26 -0.21 21.64 8.39
N ILE A 27 -0.74 20.41 8.36
CA ILE A 27 -2.19 20.19 8.28
C ILE A 27 -2.79 20.39 9.67
N THR A 28 -3.65 21.40 9.81
CA THR A 28 -4.26 21.83 11.08
C THR A 28 -5.74 21.43 11.23
N GLU A 29 -6.34 20.84 10.19
CA GLU A 29 -7.73 20.42 10.21
C GLU A 29 -8.01 19.37 11.29
N SER A 30 -9.06 19.59 12.07
CA SER A 30 -9.46 18.73 13.21
C SER A 30 -10.17 17.44 12.81
N GLN A 31 -10.04 16.98 11.56
CA GLN A 31 -10.67 15.75 11.10
C GLN A 31 -10.10 14.51 11.79
N ILE A 32 -10.99 13.66 12.30
CA ILE A 32 -10.62 12.32 12.78
C ILE A 32 -10.38 11.44 11.56
N ILE A 33 -9.15 10.93 11.44
CA ILE A 33 -8.75 10.04 10.34
C ILE A 33 -8.57 8.64 10.88
N THR A 34 -9.32 7.69 10.30
CA THR A 34 -9.22 6.29 10.65
C THR A 34 -8.22 5.57 9.73
N PRO A 35 -7.11 5.02 10.25
CA PRO A 35 -6.21 4.18 9.47
C PRO A 35 -6.89 2.87 9.07
N ARG A 36 -6.51 2.34 7.91
CA ARG A 36 -6.89 1.00 7.46
C ARG A 36 -5.65 0.14 7.31
N ILE A 37 -5.58 -0.95 8.06
CA ILE A 37 -4.55 -1.98 7.90
C ILE A 37 -4.88 -2.79 6.64
N ILE A 38 -3.90 -2.96 5.76
CA ILE A 38 -4.10 -3.57 4.43
C ILE A 38 -3.34 -4.90 4.30
N ASN A 39 -2.12 -4.98 4.84
CA ASN A 39 -1.30 -6.19 4.71
C ASN A 39 -0.26 -6.29 5.84
N GLN A 40 0.36 -7.46 5.95
CA GLN A 40 1.54 -7.70 6.76
C GLN A 40 2.63 -8.34 5.88
N GLU A 41 3.85 -7.81 5.96
CA GLU A 41 5.01 -8.30 5.22
C GLU A 41 5.85 -9.28 6.04
N LYS A 42 6.82 -9.92 5.37
CA LYS A 42 7.85 -10.73 6.05
C LYS A 42 8.54 -9.90 7.14
N GLY A 43 8.72 -10.50 8.32
CA GLY A 43 9.22 -9.81 9.52
C GLY A 43 8.14 -9.12 10.35
N GLY A 44 6.86 -9.22 9.96
CA GLY A 44 5.74 -8.73 10.76
C GLY A 44 5.39 -7.25 10.55
N VAL A 45 6.12 -6.55 9.68
CA VAL A 45 5.85 -5.16 9.30
C VAL A 45 4.43 -5.02 8.77
N ILE A 46 3.67 -4.10 9.34
CA ILE A 46 2.28 -3.84 8.97
C ILE A 46 2.21 -2.70 7.96
N LEU A 47 1.50 -2.93 6.86
CA LEU A 47 1.14 -1.91 5.88
C LEU A 47 -0.25 -1.36 6.18
N PHE A 48 -0.36 -0.05 6.26
CA PHE A 48 -1.63 0.65 6.47
C PHE A 48 -1.76 1.85 5.54
N VAL A 49 -3.00 2.30 5.37
CA VAL A 49 -3.34 3.45 4.51
C VAL A 49 -4.33 4.37 5.21
N TRP A 50 -4.33 5.63 4.82
CA TRP A 50 -5.40 6.57 5.17
C TRP A 50 -5.59 7.59 4.04
N ASN A 51 -6.80 8.15 4.00
CA ASN A 51 -7.09 9.27 3.11
C ASN A 51 -7.03 10.57 3.92
N ASP A 52 -6.44 11.60 3.34
CA ASP A 52 -6.30 12.92 3.94
C ASP A 52 -6.29 13.99 2.85
N VAL A 53 -6.26 15.25 3.25
CA VAL A 53 -6.03 16.37 2.34
C VAL A 53 -4.57 16.44 1.91
N ASP A 54 -4.33 16.94 0.71
CA ASP A 54 -2.99 17.32 0.24
C ASP A 54 -2.52 18.57 0.99
N LYS A 55 -1.24 18.59 1.41
CA LYS A 55 -0.68 19.71 2.19
C LYS A 55 -0.66 21.02 1.40
N ASP A 56 -0.38 20.95 0.10
CA ASP A 56 -0.19 22.11 -0.77
C ASP A 56 -1.52 22.50 -1.44
N LYS A 57 -2.46 21.54 -1.53
CA LYS A 57 -3.78 21.71 -2.13
C LYS A 57 -4.87 21.14 -1.20
N PRO A 58 -5.32 21.88 -0.17
CA PRO A 58 -6.26 21.36 0.83
C PRO A 58 -7.61 20.86 0.28
N THR A 59 -7.99 21.26 -0.94
CA THR A 59 -9.21 20.79 -1.63
C THR A 59 -9.04 19.43 -2.32
N VAL A 60 -7.80 18.94 -2.45
CA VAL A 60 -7.48 17.66 -3.09
C VAL A 60 -7.27 16.62 -2.00
N PHE A 61 -7.97 15.49 -2.11
CA PHE A 61 -7.74 14.35 -1.23
C PHE A 61 -6.74 13.38 -1.85
N VAL A 62 -5.82 12.90 -1.03
CA VAL A 62 -4.77 11.94 -1.36
C VAL A 62 -4.94 10.66 -0.55
N THR A 63 -4.27 9.59 -0.99
CA THR A 63 -4.15 8.34 -0.23
C THR A 63 -2.71 8.15 0.20
N ASN A 64 -2.48 8.15 1.50
CA ASN A 64 -1.17 7.91 2.09
C ASN A 64 -0.99 6.43 2.43
N PHE A 65 0.23 5.94 2.26
CA PHE A 65 0.67 4.60 2.61
C PHE A 65 1.72 4.71 3.70
N GLY A 66 1.53 3.97 4.77
CA GLY A 66 2.43 3.89 5.89
C GLY A 66 2.82 2.46 6.23
N ILE A 67 3.94 2.35 6.93
CA ILE A 67 4.39 1.12 7.57
C ILE A 67 4.47 1.32 9.08
N TYR A 68 4.12 0.27 9.82
CA TYR A 68 4.46 0.11 11.22
C TYR A 68 5.38 -1.10 11.34
N ASP A 69 6.54 -0.91 11.95
CA ASP A 69 7.48 -1.97 12.25
C ASP A 69 7.35 -2.35 13.73
N PRO A 70 6.81 -3.54 14.06
CA PRO A 70 6.64 -3.96 15.45
C PRO A 70 7.96 -4.15 16.20
N GLU A 71 9.06 -4.47 15.50
CA GLU A 71 10.36 -4.72 16.14
C GLU A 71 10.95 -3.40 16.65
N SER A 72 10.96 -2.37 15.81
CA SER A 72 11.43 -1.03 16.17
C SER A 72 10.37 -0.13 16.80
N GLN A 73 9.12 -0.59 16.86
CA GLN A 73 7.92 0.19 17.26
C GLN A 73 7.80 1.53 16.51
N SER A 74 8.28 1.58 15.26
CA SER A 74 8.38 2.81 14.49
C SER A 74 7.32 2.88 13.39
N HIS A 75 6.95 4.11 13.06
CA HIS A 75 5.96 4.41 12.02
C HIS A 75 6.62 5.25 10.94
N LYS A 76 6.28 5.01 9.68
CA LYS A 76 6.80 5.80 8.57
C LYS A 76 5.79 5.90 7.43
N VAL A 77 5.63 7.11 6.89
CA VAL A 77 4.96 7.30 5.60
C VAL A 77 5.93 6.90 4.49
N ILE A 78 5.50 5.98 3.63
CA ILE A 78 6.34 5.43 2.56
C ILE A 78 5.96 5.98 1.19
N TYR A 79 4.71 6.39 0.99
CA TYR A 79 4.23 6.88 -0.28
C TYR A 79 2.92 7.66 -0.13
N THR A 80 2.70 8.65 -0.98
CA THR A 80 1.44 9.39 -1.09
C THR A 80 0.97 9.36 -2.53
N TYR A 81 -0.16 8.70 -2.77
CA TYR A 81 -0.82 8.68 -4.05
C TYR A 81 -1.74 9.90 -4.19
N GLU A 82 -1.56 10.67 -5.26
CA GLU A 82 -2.16 12.00 -5.45
C GLU A 82 -3.67 11.98 -5.77
N LYS A 83 -4.35 10.90 -5.40
CA LYS A 83 -5.80 10.72 -5.55
C LYS A 83 -6.34 9.94 -4.36
N LYS A 84 -7.51 10.33 -3.89
CA LYS A 84 -8.31 9.53 -2.95
C LYS A 84 -8.77 8.23 -3.63
N VAL A 85 -8.27 7.11 -3.16
CA VAL A 85 -8.64 5.77 -3.63
C VAL A 85 -8.95 4.84 -2.46
N LYS A 86 -9.77 3.82 -2.73
CA LYS A 86 -10.02 2.73 -1.78
C LYS A 86 -9.02 1.60 -2.08
N VAL A 87 -7.88 1.63 -1.39
CA VAL A 87 -6.89 0.54 -1.46
C VAL A 87 -7.48 -0.73 -0.86
N VAL A 88 -7.25 -1.86 -1.50
CA VAL A 88 -7.75 -3.17 -1.08
C VAL A 88 -6.64 -4.22 -0.86
N SER A 89 -5.47 -4.02 -1.48
CA SER A 89 -4.25 -4.79 -1.21
C SER A 89 -3.05 -3.89 -1.46
N CYS A 90 -1.95 -4.10 -0.74
CA CYS A 90 -0.66 -3.53 -1.08
C CYS A 90 0.48 -4.41 -0.57
N SER A 91 1.64 -4.27 -1.19
CA SER A 91 2.85 -4.96 -0.78
C SER A 91 4.11 -4.20 -1.18
N LEU A 92 5.15 -4.31 -0.36
CA LEU A 92 6.49 -3.81 -0.64
C LEU A 92 7.41 -4.92 -1.10
N ASN A 93 8.34 -4.60 -2.00
CA ASN A 93 9.44 -5.52 -2.31
C ASN A 93 10.49 -5.52 -1.18
N GLN A 94 11.39 -6.49 -1.23
CA GLN A 94 12.43 -6.68 -0.21
C GLN A 94 13.31 -5.43 0.00
N GLU A 95 13.68 -4.76 -1.09
CA GLU A 95 14.52 -3.57 -1.05
C GLU A 95 13.74 -2.29 -0.69
N ARG A 96 12.42 -2.38 -0.52
CA ARG A 96 11.51 -1.24 -0.25
C ARG A 96 11.65 -0.12 -1.28
N THR A 97 11.89 -0.48 -2.53
CA THR A 97 11.99 0.43 -3.68
C THR A 97 10.72 0.48 -4.51
N LEU A 98 9.87 -0.54 -4.40
CA LEU A 98 8.62 -0.69 -5.13
C LEU A 98 7.46 -0.92 -4.17
N LEU A 99 6.34 -0.26 -4.45
CA LEU A 99 5.06 -0.48 -3.80
C LEU A 99 4.06 -0.96 -4.84
N ALA A 100 3.64 -2.22 -4.72
CA ALA A 100 2.49 -2.72 -5.46
C ALA A 100 1.23 -2.45 -4.65
N PHE A 101 0.17 -1.97 -5.29
CA PHE A 101 -1.11 -1.80 -4.62
C PHE A 101 -2.26 -2.01 -5.59
N SER A 102 -3.40 -2.40 -5.04
CA SER A 102 -4.65 -2.51 -5.78
C SER A 102 -5.73 -1.66 -5.15
N ILE A 103 -6.61 -1.13 -5.99
CA ILE A 103 -7.74 -0.30 -5.58
C ILE A 103 -9.03 -0.91 -6.05
N VAL A 104 -10.12 -0.52 -5.40
CA VAL A 104 -11.47 -0.73 -5.91
C VAL A 104 -12.09 0.61 -6.28
N LYS A 105 -12.63 0.68 -7.49
CA LYS A 105 -13.47 1.76 -7.96
C LYS A 105 -14.92 1.29 -7.94
N PRO A 106 -15.79 1.88 -7.09
CA PRO A 106 -17.22 1.63 -7.22
C PRO A 106 -17.66 2.17 -8.59
N ARG A 107 -18.39 1.36 -9.36
CA ARG A 107 -19.09 1.89 -10.52
C ARG A 107 -20.28 2.71 -10.04
N ASP A 108 -20.68 3.67 -10.87
CA ASP A 108 -21.82 4.51 -10.57
C ASP A 108 -23.11 3.69 -10.56
N TYR A 109 -23.57 3.33 -9.36
CA TYR A 109 -24.80 2.58 -9.12
C TYR A 109 -26.05 3.35 -9.61
N ALA A 110 -25.94 4.65 -9.92
CA ALA A 110 -27.03 5.45 -10.47
C ALA A 110 -27.36 5.08 -11.93
N LEU A 111 -26.37 4.61 -12.70
CA LEU A 111 -26.53 4.26 -14.11
C LEU A 111 -26.91 2.79 -14.32
N ASP A 112 -26.45 1.89 -13.46
CA ASP A 112 -26.79 0.47 -13.53
C ASP A 112 -26.67 -0.21 -12.15
N LYS A 113 -27.82 -0.66 -11.62
CA LYS A 113 -27.92 -1.41 -10.34
C LYS A 113 -27.21 -2.77 -10.38
N LYS A 114 -26.81 -3.27 -11.56
CA LYS A 114 -26.00 -4.49 -11.73
C LYS A 114 -24.51 -4.19 -11.90
N SER A 115 -24.11 -2.93 -11.87
CA SER A 115 -22.71 -2.57 -12.04
C SER A 115 -21.88 -3.12 -10.87
N LYS A 116 -20.83 -3.88 -11.22
CA LYS A 116 -19.89 -4.44 -10.26
C LYS A 116 -18.75 -3.46 -10.04
N ASP A 117 -18.26 -3.44 -8.81
CA ASP A 117 -16.98 -2.81 -8.45
C ASP A 117 -15.86 -3.27 -9.39
N VAL A 118 -14.98 -2.34 -9.77
CA VAL A 118 -13.83 -2.61 -10.64
C VAL A 118 -12.55 -2.54 -9.82
N PHE A 119 -11.78 -3.62 -9.83
CA PHE A 119 -10.50 -3.76 -9.18
C PHE A 119 -9.38 -3.52 -10.17
N GLN A 120 -8.39 -2.69 -9.79
CA GLN A 120 -7.24 -2.34 -10.61
C GLN A 120 -5.95 -2.47 -9.81
N GLY A 121 -4.88 -2.94 -10.44
CA GLY A 121 -3.54 -3.07 -9.85
C GLY A 121 -2.55 -2.03 -10.38
N PHE A 122 -1.66 -1.58 -9.51
CA PHE A 122 -0.66 -0.55 -9.77
C PHE A 122 0.69 -0.92 -9.14
N LEU A 123 1.74 -0.32 -9.67
CA LEU A 123 3.11 -0.42 -9.18
C LEU A 123 3.72 0.99 -9.11
N ALA A 124 4.10 1.44 -7.92
CA ALA A 124 4.74 2.73 -7.69
C ALA A 124 6.23 2.57 -7.38
N GLU A 125 7.05 3.46 -7.93
CA GLU A 125 8.46 3.60 -7.57
C GLU A 125 8.61 4.54 -6.38
N LEU A 126 9.23 4.07 -5.29
CA LEU A 126 9.35 4.83 -4.05
C LEU A 126 10.55 5.78 -4.00
N GLN A 127 11.54 5.56 -4.87
CA GLN A 127 12.78 6.35 -4.90
C GLN A 127 12.83 7.36 -6.06
N SER A 128 11.82 7.37 -6.93
CA SER A 128 11.77 8.31 -8.03
C SER A 128 11.31 9.69 -7.56
N ILE A 129 12.02 10.74 -8.00
CA ILE A 129 11.65 12.14 -7.73
C ILE A 129 10.27 12.44 -8.35
N GLU A 130 9.96 11.83 -9.50
CA GLU A 130 8.75 12.10 -10.28
C GLU A 130 7.52 11.29 -9.82
N LYS A 131 7.59 10.57 -8.68
CA LYS A 131 6.51 9.73 -8.13
C LYS A 131 5.80 8.87 -9.20
N ILE A 132 6.57 8.07 -9.92
CA ILE A 132 6.07 7.29 -11.06
C ILE A 132 5.16 6.15 -10.58
N VAL A 133 3.98 6.01 -11.21
CA VAL A 133 3.02 4.92 -10.98
C VAL A 133 2.63 4.26 -12.29
N TYR A 134 2.86 2.97 -12.38
CA TYR A 134 2.50 2.13 -13.51
C TYR A 134 1.19 1.38 -13.25
N SER A 135 0.29 1.40 -14.23
CA SER A 135 -0.87 0.50 -14.26
C SER A 135 -0.38 -0.91 -14.62
N LEU A 136 -0.85 -1.93 -13.89
CA LEU A 136 -0.62 -3.33 -14.28
C LEU A 136 -1.49 -3.73 -15.49
N ASN A 137 -2.37 -2.85 -15.97
CA ASN A 137 -3.31 -3.07 -17.07
C ASN A 137 -4.22 -4.29 -16.82
N MET A 138 -4.62 -4.46 -15.55
CA MET A 138 -5.52 -5.51 -15.10
C MET A 138 -6.75 -4.87 -14.47
N GLU A 139 -7.90 -5.01 -15.14
CA GLU A 139 -9.20 -4.66 -14.56
C GLU A 139 -10.00 -5.93 -14.29
N ARG A 140 -10.55 -6.07 -13.10
CA ARG A 140 -11.35 -7.24 -12.70
C ARG A 140 -12.61 -6.84 -11.98
N SER A 141 -13.64 -7.67 -12.09
CA SER A 141 -14.90 -7.52 -11.33
C SER A 141 -14.86 -8.23 -9.97
N THR A 142 -13.72 -8.84 -9.64
CA THR A 142 -13.45 -9.56 -8.40
C THR A 142 -12.16 -9.03 -7.76
N PHE A 143 -11.99 -9.33 -6.47
CA PHE A 143 -10.87 -8.86 -5.67
C PHE A 143 -9.52 -9.18 -6.31
N LEU A 144 -8.64 -8.18 -6.34
CA LEU A 144 -7.26 -8.29 -6.85
C LEU A 144 -6.30 -8.07 -5.69
N LYS A 145 -5.49 -9.09 -5.35
CA LYS A 145 -4.42 -8.98 -4.35
C LYS A 145 -3.05 -9.03 -5.02
N VAL A 146 -2.14 -8.23 -4.50
CA VAL A 146 -0.73 -8.19 -4.90
C VAL A 146 0.13 -8.50 -3.69
N GLN A 147 1.17 -9.31 -3.87
CA GLN A 147 2.10 -9.70 -2.80
C GLN A 147 3.49 -9.93 -3.38
N PHE A 148 4.47 -9.14 -2.97
CA PHE A 148 5.86 -9.44 -3.28
C PHE A 148 6.34 -10.67 -2.52
N LEU A 149 7.23 -11.42 -3.18
CA LEU A 149 7.92 -12.56 -2.62
C LEU A 149 9.30 -12.12 -2.15
N TYR A 150 9.70 -12.67 -1.00
CA TYR A 150 11.01 -12.44 -0.41
C TYR A 150 11.85 -13.70 -0.61
N PRO A 151 12.86 -13.69 -1.50
CA PRO A 151 13.74 -14.83 -1.69
C PRO A 151 14.38 -15.27 -0.36
N ASP A 152 14.70 -16.56 -0.27
CA ASP A 152 15.37 -17.09 0.89
C ASP A 152 16.82 -16.60 0.92
N GLN A 153 17.32 -16.25 2.11
CA GLN A 153 18.65 -15.60 2.27
C GLN A 153 19.82 -16.53 1.90
N GLN A 154 19.56 -17.80 1.62
CA GLN A 154 20.56 -18.78 1.22
C GLN A 154 20.87 -18.66 -0.27
N GLY A 155 21.78 -17.76 -0.60
CA GLY A 155 22.60 -17.88 -1.82
C GLY A 155 22.26 -16.99 -3.01
N GLN A 156 21.32 -16.05 -2.92
CA GLN A 156 21.07 -15.10 -4.01
C GLN A 156 21.65 -13.72 -3.72
N THR A 157 22.75 -13.42 -4.41
CA THR A 157 23.22 -12.06 -4.68
C THR A 157 22.06 -11.22 -5.22
N HIS A 158 21.84 -10.01 -4.67
CA HIS A 158 20.84 -9.02 -5.10
C HIS A 158 20.22 -9.31 -6.48
N SER A 159 19.06 -9.97 -6.47
CA SER A 159 18.31 -10.26 -7.69
C SER A 159 18.02 -8.94 -8.41
N ARG A 160 18.29 -8.87 -9.72
CA ARG A 160 17.90 -7.73 -10.56
C ARG A 160 16.39 -7.67 -10.78
N GLU A 161 15.63 -8.58 -10.17
CA GLU A 161 14.20 -8.72 -10.34
C GLU A 161 13.52 -8.93 -8.98
N SER A 162 12.43 -8.22 -8.75
CA SER A 162 11.50 -8.51 -7.67
C SER A 162 10.40 -9.45 -8.18
N SER A 163 10.15 -10.55 -7.46
CA SER A 163 9.06 -11.47 -7.78
C SER A 163 7.79 -11.06 -7.05
N MET A 164 6.66 -11.05 -7.74
CA MET A 164 5.36 -10.65 -7.20
C MET A 164 4.28 -11.63 -7.62
N LEU A 165 3.46 -12.07 -6.66
CA LEU A 165 2.22 -12.78 -6.92
C LEU A 165 1.08 -11.77 -7.14
N VAL A 166 0.30 -12.00 -8.20
CA VAL A 166 -0.96 -11.32 -8.44
C VAL A 166 -2.08 -12.35 -8.37
N PHE A 167 -2.96 -12.18 -7.40
CA PHE A 167 -4.11 -13.03 -7.15
C PHE A 167 -5.34 -12.40 -7.78
N LEU A 168 -5.86 -13.03 -8.82
CA LEU A 168 -7.12 -12.68 -9.46
C LEU A 168 -8.20 -13.58 -8.88
N HIS A 169 -8.99 -13.06 -7.94
CA HIS A 169 -9.93 -13.87 -7.17
C HIS A 169 -10.91 -14.60 -8.10
N LYS A 170 -10.99 -15.94 -7.94
CA LYS A 170 -11.78 -16.89 -8.76
C LYS A 170 -11.31 -17.07 -10.21
N GLU A 171 -10.13 -16.58 -10.57
CA GLU A 171 -9.59 -16.71 -11.92
C GLU A 171 -8.24 -17.45 -11.91
N SER A 172 -7.19 -16.80 -11.40
CA SER A 172 -5.84 -17.34 -11.44
C SER A 172 -4.91 -16.66 -10.43
N ILE A 173 -3.74 -17.26 -10.22
CA ILE A 173 -2.64 -16.66 -9.49
C ILE A 173 -1.46 -16.61 -10.46
N GLY A 174 -0.99 -15.41 -10.78
CA GLY A 174 0.16 -15.19 -11.67
C GLY A 174 1.41 -14.82 -10.89
N LEU A 175 2.56 -15.36 -11.30
CA LEU A 175 3.88 -14.95 -10.82
C LEU A 175 4.50 -13.98 -11.84
N TYR A 176 4.73 -12.74 -11.40
CA TYR A 176 5.30 -11.67 -12.20
C TYR A 176 6.71 -11.36 -11.71
N ARG A 177 7.59 -10.98 -12.64
CA ARG A 177 8.94 -10.50 -12.35
C ARG A 177 9.04 -9.05 -12.78
N VAL A 178 9.45 -8.20 -11.85
CA VAL A 178 9.61 -6.77 -12.05
C VAL A 178 11.11 -6.46 -12.04
N PRO A 179 11.69 -5.99 -13.15
CA PRO A 179 13.08 -5.56 -13.16
C PRO A 179 13.30 -4.41 -12.18
N VAL A 180 14.38 -4.47 -11.40
CA VAL A 180 14.77 -3.43 -10.44
C VAL A 180 16.13 -2.88 -10.88
N ALA A 181 16.18 -1.59 -11.23
CA ALA A 181 17.43 -0.92 -11.55
C ALA A 181 18.26 -0.67 -10.27
N ARG A 182 19.60 -0.72 -10.37
CA ARG A 182 20.47 -0.29 -9.27
C ARG A 182 20.50 1.23 -9.21
N ILE A 183 20.48 1.77 -7.99
CA ILE A 183 20.88 3.14 -7.72
C ILE A 183 22.37 3.24 -8.11
N GLY A 184 22.66 3.84 -9.27
CA GLY A 184 24.02 3.98 -9.81
C GLY A 184 24.11 4.17 -11.33
N ASP A 185 23.09 3.77 -12.10
CA ASP A 185 23.11 3.85 -13.57
C ASP A 185 22.21 4.97 -14.16
N ARG A 186 22.13 6.13 -13.49
CA ARG A 186 21.57 7.36 -14.08
C ARG A 186 22.56 8.50 -13.98
#